data_AF-A0A8T4EL66-F1
#
_entry.id   AF-A0A8T4EL66-F1
#
_cell.length_a   1.000
_cell.length_b   1.000
_cell.length_c   1.000
_cell.angle_alpha   90.00
_cell.angle_beta   90.00
_cell.angle_gamma   90.00
#
_symmetry.space_group_name_H-M   'P 1'
#
loop_
_entity.id
_entity.type
_entity.pdbx_description
1 polymer ?
#
loop_
_entity_poly.entity_id
_entity_poly.type
_entity_poly.pdbx_seq_one_letter_code
_entity_poly.pdbx_strand_id
1 'polypeptide(L)'
;MFVRVKRVKGQDYGYLVENTWTGSGTRQKVMAYLGKILKPARVKSEGLGGFLKLDSVGEYIRKSEYREAVKALVRLELYNHAVDDKIAADFENFMVTKGGRNVVLALNEGFLCGHSLKRALEYVPDEDYSGFLLADVLTGAGIKVEKDAFVALFEKLQGREAEKKAEGMDFYY
;
A
#
# COMPACT_ATOMS: atom_id res chain seq x y z
N MET A 1 0.79 4.08 -13.04
CA MET A 1 1.83 5.01 -12.51
C MET A 1 2.78 4.23 -11.62
N PHE A 2 4.02 4.67 -11.45
CA PHE A 2 4.97 4.03 -10.52
C PHE A 2 5.93 5.05 -9.90
N VAL A 3 6.63 4.67 -8.83
CA VAL A 3 7.64 5.50 -8.18
C VAL A 3 8.99 5.29 -8.85
N ARG A 4 9.60 6.36 -9.37
CA ARG A 4 10.94 6.38 -9.93
C ARG A 4 11.91 7.02 -8.94
N VAL A 5 13.07 6.39 -8.74
CA VAL A 5 14.16 6.94 -7.95
C VAL A 5 15.09 7.77 -8.83
N LYS A 6 15.42 8.99 -8.40
CA LYS A 6 16.44 9.83 -9.02
C LYS A 6 17.47 10.25 -7.98
N ARG A 7 18.75 10.11 -8.33
CA ARG A 7 19.87 10.55 -7.50
C ARG A 7 20.25 11.99 -7.82
N VAL A 8 20.29 12.86 -6.82
CA VAL A 8 20.68 14.27 -6.93
C VAL A 8 21.66 14.58 -5.80
N LYS A 9 22.88 15.02 -6.15
CA LYS A 9 23.95 15.33 -5.18
C LYS A 9 24.18 14.21 -4.14
N GLY A 10 24.20 12.96 -4.60
CA GLY A 10 24.43 11.78 -3.75
C GLY A 10 23.22 11.36 -2.89
N GLN A 11 22.09 12.03 -2.99
CA GLN A 11 20.86 11.67 -2.25
C GLN A 11 19.79 11.13 -3.21
N ASP A 12 19.02 10.15 -2.76
CA ASP A 12 17.95 9.53 -3.54
C ASP A 12 16.60 10.22 -3.27
N TYR A 13 15.87 10.51 -4.34
CA TYR A 13 14.59 11.20 -4.33
C TYR A 13 13.54 10.43 -5.12
N GLY A 14 12.31 10.40 -4.61
CA GLY A 14 11.18 9.72 -5.24
C GLY A 14 10.37 10.66 -6.11
N TYR A 15 10.00 10.19 -7.30
CA TYR A 15 9.11 10.88 -8.23
C TYR A 15 8.00 9.94 -8.67
N LEU A 16 6.76 10.41 -8.66
CA LEU A 16 5.65 9.68 -9.26
C LEU A 16 5.69 9.91 -10.77
N VAL A 17 5.73 8.83 -11.54
CA VAL A 17 5.81 8.88 -13.00
C VAL A 17 4.68 8.07 -13.64
N GLU A 18 4.27 8.54 -14.81
CA GLU A 18 3.29 7.90 -15.66
C GLU A 18 3.91 7.60 -17.03
N ASN A 19 3.65 6.40 -17.55
CA ASN A 19 4.04 6.03 -18.91
C ASN A 19 2.94 6.46 -19.88
N THR A 20 3.32 7.15 -20.96
CA THR A 20 2.43 7.49 -22.06
C THR A 20 3.00 6.95 -23.36
N TRP A 21 2.16 6.30 -24.18
CA TRP A 21 2.55 5.86 -25.51
C TRP A 21 2.45 7.02 -26.49
N THR A 22 3.48 7.20 -27.31
CA THR A 22 3.51 8.16 -28.42
C THR A 22 3.82 7.43 -29.72
N GLY A 23 3.62 8.07 -30.87
CA GLY A 23 3.94 7.48 -32.18
C GLY A 23 5.42 7.08 -32.35
N SER A 24 6.33 7.59 -31.51
CA SER A 24 7.76 7.24 -31.50
C SER A 24 8.17 6.34 -30.33
N GLY A 25 7.22 5.81 -29.56
CA GLY A 25 7.47 4.94 -28.41
C GLY A 25 6.98 5.49 -27.08
N THR A 26 7.37 4.84 -25.98
CA THR A 26 6.97 5.22 -24.62
C THR A 26 7.71 6.46 -24.14
N ARG A 27 6.96 7.44 -23.63
CA ARG A 27 7.50 8.58 -22.86
C ARG A 27 7.08 8.47 -21.41
N GLN A 28 7.90 9.02 -20.52
CA GLN A 28 7.60 9.11 -19.08
C GLN A 28 7.30 10.55 -18.72
N LYS A 29 6.13 10.79 -18.14
CA LYS A 29 5.74 12.08 -17.58
C LYS A 29 5.93 12.05 -16.07
N VAL A 30 6.67 13.03 -15.54
CA VAL A 30 6.77 13.22 -14.08
C VAL A 30 5.49 13.91 -13.61
N MET A 31 4.78 13.25 -12.70
CA MET A 31 3.48 13.70 -12.22
C MET A 31 3.60 14.42 -10.87
N ALA A 32 4.47 13.94 -9.99
CA ALA A 32 4.72 14.58 -8.71
C ALA A 32 6.14 14.29 -8.19
N TYR A 33 6.66 15.22 -7.38
CA TYR A 33 7.79 14.98 -6.50
C TYR A 33 7.26 14.42 -5.16
N LEU A 34 7.79 13.27 -4.73
CA LEU A 34 7.28 12.55 -3.55
C LEU A 34 8.11 12.82 -2.28
N GLY A 35 9.37 13.25 -2.42
CA GLY A 35 10.24 13.54 -1.30
C GLY A 35 11.57 12.79 -1.34
N LYS A 36 12.35 12.94 -0.27
CA LYS A 36 13.60 12.20 -0.07
C LYS A 36 13.30 10.74 0.26
N ILE A 37 14.06 9.83 -0.33
CA ILE A 37 13.95 8.39 -0.03
C ILE A 37 14.79 8.06 1.20
N LEU A 38 14.14 7.42 2.17
CA LEU A 38 14.77 6.81 3.33
C LEU A 38 14.70 5.28 3.16
N LYS A 39 15.79 4.59 3.48
CA LYS A 39 15.93 3.13 3.29
C LYS A 39 16.20 2.46 4.64
N PRO A 40 15.20 2.40 5.54
CA PRO A 40 15.38 1.76 6.83
C PRO A 40 15.65 0.25 6.63
N ALA A 41 16.66 -0.27 7.32
CA ALA A 41 16.97 -1.70 7.25
C ALA A 41 15.86 -2.50 7.94
N ARG A 42 15.52 -3.67 7.39
CA ARG A 42 14.63 -4.61 8.07
C ARG A 42 15.38 -5.23 9.24
N VAL A 43 14.87 -5.07 10.46
CA VAL A 43 15.51 -5.57 11.69
C VAL A 43 14.69 -6.66 12.38
N LYS A 44 13.41 -6.81 12.04
CA LYS A 44 12.54 -7.89 12.52
C LYS A 44 11.80 -8.56 11.37
N SER A 45 11.36 -9.78 11.61
CA SER A 45 10.55 -10.58 10.69
C SER A 45 9.29 -11.07 11.38
N GLU A 46 8.63 -10.18 12.12
CA GLU A 46 7.40 -10.50 12.83
C GLU A 46 6.23 -10.54 11.85
N GLY A 47 5.34 -11.51 12.03
CA GLY A 47 4.09 -11.65 11.28
C GLY A 47 2.95 -10.84 11.93
N LEU A 48 1.81 -10.73 11.24
CA LEU A 48 0.69 -9.94 11.74
C LEU A 48 0.11 -10.52 13.05
N GLY A 49 0.06 -11.85 13.14
CA GLY A 49 -0.42 -12.56 14.33
C GLY A 49 0.43 -12.30 15.56
N GLY A 50 1.77 -12.33 15.42
CA GLY A 50 2.69 -12.01 16.52
C GLY A 50 2.57 -10.56 16.96
N PHE A 51 2.57 -9.65 15.98
CA PHE A 51 2.54 -8.20 16.23
C PHE A 51 1.28 -7.74 16.97
N LEU A 52 0.12 -8.29 16.58
CA LEU A 52 -1.17 -7.97 17.20
C LEU A 52 -1.57 -8.94 18.33
N LYS A 53 -0.78 -9.99 18.60
CA LYS A 53 -1.08 -11.07 19.55
C LYS A 53 -2.44 -11.73 19.27
N LEU A 54 -2.64 -12.14 18.02
CA LEU A 54 -3.87 -12.77 17.53
C LEU A 54 -3.75 -14.29 17.50
N ASP A 55 -4.84 -14.97 17.85
CA ASP A 55 -4.95 -16.42 17.67
C ASP A 55 -5.14 -16.79 16.18
N SER A 56 -5.89 -15.97 15.44
CA SER A 56 -6.17 -16.18 14.01
C SER A 56 -6.14 -14.87 13.22
N VAL A 57 -5.18 -14.77 12.30
CA VAL A 57 -5.00 -13.63 11.40
C VAL A 57 -6.20 -13.49 10.44
N GLY A 58 -6.67 -14.59 9.88
CA GLY A 58 -7.79 -14.59 8.93
C GLY A 58 -9.09 -14.11 9.55
N GLU A 59 -9.38 -14.52 10.79
CA GLU A 59 -10.56 -14.04 11.50
C GLU A 59 -10.51 -12.55 11.79
N TYR A 60 -9.36 -12.04 12.23
CA TYR A 60 -9.17 -10.62 12.47
C TYR A 60 -9.51 -9.81 11.21
N ILE A 61 -8.94 -10.19 10.06
CA ILE A 61 -9.15 -9.48 8.79
C ILE A 61 -10.62 -9.54 8.34
N ARG A 62 -11.26 -10.71 8.46
CA ARG A 62 -12.68 -10.86 8.11
C ARG A 62 -13.58 -9.98 8.98
N LYS A 63 -13.27 -9.84 10.29
CA LYS A 63 -14.03 -9.02 11.24
C LYS A 63 -13.71 -7.52 11.16
N SER A 64 -12.47 -7.14 10.83
CA SER A 64 -12.01 -5.74 10.76
C SER A 64 -12.35 -5.06 9.45
N GLU A 65 -12.63 -3.75 9.43
CA GLU A 65 -12.73 -2.99 8.18
C GLU A 65 -11.48 -3.12 7.29
N TYR A 66 -11.65 -3.11 5.96
CA TYR A 66 -10.53 -3.25 5.01
C TYR A 66 -9.41 -2.23 5.28
N ARG A 67 -9.80 -0.97 5.50
CA ARG A 67 -8.86 0.11 5.83
C ARG A 67 -8.06 -0.19 7.10
N GLU A 68 -8.71 -0.73 8.13
CA GLU A 68 -8.04 -1.05 9.39
C GLU A 68 -7.08 -2.24 9.26
N ALA A 69 -7.43 -3.25 8.46
CA ALA A 69 -6.52 -4.34 8.13
C ALA A 69 -5.26 -3.84 7.39
N VAL A 70 -5.43 -2.98 6.39
CA VAL A 70 -4.30 -2.38 5.65
C VAL A 70 -3.46 -1.46 6.57
N LYS A 71 -4.08 -0.64 7.42
CA LYS A 71 -3.38 0.18 8.42
C LYS A 71 -2.53 -0.70 9.35
N ALA A 72 -3.07 -1.82 9.81
CA ALA A 72 -2.33 -2.77 10.65
C ALA A 72 -1.12 -3.37 9.95
N LEU A 73 -1.25 -3.74 8.67
CA LEU A 73 -0.14 -4.22 7.85
C LEU A 73 0.94 -3.15 7.62
N VAL A 74 0.56 -1.90 7.37
CA VAL A 74 1.53 -0.80 7.25
C VAL A 74 2.26 -0.60 8.58
N ARG A 75 1.54 -0.60 9.72
CA ARG A 75 2.15 -0.49 11.05
C ARG A 75 3.13 -1.63 11.34
N LEU A 76 2.79 -2.86 10.93
CA LEU A 76 3.67 -4.02 11.04
C LEU A 76 4.99 -3.79 10.29
N GLU A 77 4.95 -3.29 9.05
CA GLU A 77 6.18 -3.03 8.29
C GLU A 77 7.02 -1.91 8.90
N LEU A 78 6.39 -0.83 9.36
CA LEU A 78 7.10 0.24 10.07
C LEU A 78 7.81 -0.30 11.33
N TYR A 79 7.16 -1.19 12.06
CA TYR A 79 7.72 -1.86 13.22
C TYR A 79 8.87 -2.83 12.83
N ASN A 80 8.70 -3.62 11.76
CA ASN A 80 9.71 -4.57 11.28
C ASN A 80 10.99 -3.89 10.78
N HIS A 81 10.87 -2.66 10.28
CA HIS A 81 11.99 -1.84 9.83
C HIS A 81 12.54 -0.87 10.90
N ALA A 82 12.04 -0.93 12.13
CA ALA A 82 12.37 -0.01 13.23
C ALA A 82 12.45 1.45 12.74
N VAL A 83 11.37 1.87 12.06
CA VAL A 83 11.29 3.20 11.48
C VAL A 83 11.36 4.24 12.61
N ASP A 84 12.27 5.21 12.46
CA ASP A 84 12.52 6.32 13.38
C ASP A 84 11.21 6.99 13.83
N ASP A 85 11.02 7.16 15.14
CA ASP A 85 9.82 7.77 15.76
C ASP A 85 9.52 9.18 15.23
N LYS A 86 10.50 9.86 14.63
CA LYS A 86 10.32 11.15 13.96
C LYS A 86 9.59 11.05 12.62
N ILE A 87 9.30 9.84 12.15
CA ILE A 87 8.56 9.59 10.92
C ILE A 87 7.10 9.27 11.28
N ALA A 88 6.19 10.13 10.80
CA ALA A 88 4.77 9.96 11.00
C ALA A 88 4.11 9.49 9.69
N ALA A 89 3.35 8.40 9.77
CA ALA A 89 2.42 7.97 8.73
C ALA A 89 1.01 8.42 9.11
N ASP A 90 0.48 9.39 8.38
CA ASP A 90 -0.88 9.89 8.51
C ASP A 90 -1.78 9.15 7.51
N PHE A 91 -2.63 8.27 8.06
CA PHE A 91 -3.52 7.42 7.27
C PHE A 91 -4.78 8.15 6.79
N GLU A 92 -5.15 9.27 7.42
CA GLU A 92 -6.35 10.02 7.05
C GLU A 92 -6.04 11.00 5.93
N ASN A 93 -4.86 11.64 5.96
CA ASN A 93 -4.41 12.55 4.90
C ASN A 93 -3.51 11.89 3.85
N PHE A 94 -3.24 10.59 3.98
CA PHE A 94 -2.32 9.84 3.11
C PHE A 94 -0.95 10.49 2.99
N MET A 95 -0.28 10.74 4.12
CA MET A 95 1.03 11.38 4.13
C MET A 95 2.04 10.56 4.92
N VAL A 96 3.30 10.58 4.46
CA VAL A 96 4.43 10.05 5.22
C VAL A 96 5.44 11.19 5.35
N THR A 97 5.67 11.64 6.58
CA THR A 97 6.47 12.84 6.84
C THR A 97 7.58 12.56 7.84
N LYS A 98 8.71 13.26 7.69
CA LYS A 98 9.79 13.31 8.68
C LYS A 98 10.06 14.77 9.03
N GLY A 99 9.80 15.16 10.28
CA GLY A 99 9.95 16.56 10.70
C GLY A 99 9.12 17.54 9.84
N GLY A 100 7.88 17.15 9.50
CA GLY A 100 6.96 17.97 8.71
C GLY A 100 7.20 18.01 7.20
N ARG A 101 8.21 17.28 6.68
CA ARG A 101 8.48 17.20 5.23
C ARG A 101 8.10 15.83 4.68
N ASN A 102 7.52 15.80 3.48
CA ASN A 102 7.21 14.55 2.79
C ASN A 102 8.48 13.73 2.52
N VAL A 103 8.39 12.45 2.84
CA VAL A 103 9.43 11.46 2.61
C VAL A 103 8.83 10.20 1.99
N VAL A 104 9.70 9.41 1.39
CA VAL A 104 9.36 8.09 0.85
C VAL A 104 10.16 7.06 1.63
N LEU A 105 9.51 6.04 2.17
CA LEU A 105 10.20 4.91 2.78
C LEU A 105 10.31 3.80 1.74
N ALA A 106 11.53 3.40 1.39
CA ALA A 106 11.75 2.18 0.63
C ALA A 106 11.68 1.00 1.59
N LEU A 107 10.60 0.23 1.54
CA LEU A 107 10.33 -0.91 2.41
C LEU A 107 10.16 -2.16 1.54
N ASN A 108 10.83 -3.25 1.90
CA ASN A 108 10.84 -4.48 1.11
C ASN A 108 11.12 -4.18 -0.39
N GLU A 109 10.17 -4.50 -1.28
CA GLU A 109 10.26 -4.29 -2.73
C GLU A 109 9.53 -3.03 -3.21
N GLY A 110 8.92 -2.26 -2.30
CA GLY A 110 8.06 -1.13 -2.61
C GLY A 110 8.47 0.19 -1.96
N PHE A 111 7.59 1.18 -2.11
CA PHE A 111 7.78 2.53 -1.61
C PHE A 111 6.55 2.99 -0.85
N LEU A 112 6.64 3.09 0.48
CA LEU A 112 5.59 3.68 1.29
C LEU A 112 5.70 5.21 1.22
N CYS A 113 4.69 5.83 0.62
CA CYS A 113 4.53 7.27 0.46
C CYS A 113 3.05 7.62 0.37
N GLY A 114 2.71 8.90 0.29
CA GLY A 114 1.29 9.28 0.24
C GLY A 114 0.50 8.67 -0.91
N HIS A 115 1.12 8.55 -2.10
CA HIS A 115 0.46 7.96 -3.26
C HIS A 115 0.17 6.45 -3.07
N SER A 116 1.16 5.68 -2.63
CA SER A 116 0.99 4.24 -2.43
C SER A 116 0.10 3.92 -1.24
N LEU A 117 0.18 4.72 -0.17
CA LEU A 117 -0.70 4.61 0.99
C LEU A 117 -2.16 4.85 0.61
N LYS A 118 -2.42 5.91 -0.18
CA LYS A 118 -3.77 6.17 -0.72
C LYS A 118 -4.27 5.00 -1.58
N ARG A 119 -3.44 4.52 -2.52
CA ARG A 119 -3.79 3.37 -3.38
C ARG A 119 -4.12 2.12 -2.56
N ALA A 120 -3.38 1.86 -1.48
CA ALA A 120 -3.61 0.70 -0.62
C ALA A 120 -4.87 0.83 0.25
N LEU A 121 -5.15 2.00 0.83
CA LEU A 121 -6.30 2.19 1.71
C LEU A 121 -7.62 2.40 0.98
N GLU A 122 -7.57 2.99 -0.20
CA GLU A 122 -8.74 3.27 -1.04
C GLU A 122 -8.83 2.30 -2.22
N TYR A 123 -8.18 1.15 -2.13
CA TYR A 123 -8.30 0.12 -3.16
C TYR A 123 -9.77 -0.29 -3.28
N VAL A 124 -10.27 -0.19 -4.50
CA VAL A 124 -11.57 -0.72 -4.89
C VAL A 124 -11.26 -1.86 -5.85
N PRO A 125 -11.74 -3.08 -5.56
CA PRO A 125 -11.70 -4.13 -6.56
C PRO A 125 -12.58 -3.63 -7.73
N ASP A 126 -11.95 -3.44 -8.88
CA ASP A 126 -12.64 -3.39 -10.16
C ASP A 126 -12.77 -4.82 -10.68
N GLU A 127 -13.14 -5.03 -11.96
CA GLU A 127 -13.30 -6.36 -12.55
C GLU A 127 -12.02 -7.24 -12.58
N ASP A 128 -11.00 -6.96 -11.75
CA ASP A 128 -9.89 -7.86 -11.47
C ASP A 128 -10.25 -8.94 -10.45
N TYR A 129 -10.74 -10.07 -10.99
CA TYR A 129 -11.04 -11.28 -10.22
C TYR A 129 -9.80 -12.08 -9.80
N SER A 130 -8.58 -11.67 -10.18
CA SER A 130 -7.37 -12.48 -9.96
C SER A 130 -6.63 -12.16 -8.66
N GLY A 131 -6.93 -11.02 -8.03
CA GLY A 131 -6.19 -10.51 -6.87
C GLY A 131 -4.80 -9.95 -7.22
N PHE A 132 -4.45 -9.92 -8.50
CA PHE A 132 -3.17 -9.40 -8.96
C PHE A 132 -3.01 -7.90 -8.64
N LEU A 133 -4.03 -7.09 -8.88
CA LEU A 133 -4.00 -5.66 -8.57
C LEU A 133 -3.88 -5.41 -7.06
N LEU A 134 -4.55 -6.21 -6.22
CA LEU A 134 -4.39 -6.13 -4.78
C LEU A 134 -2.94 -6.42 -4.37
N ALA A 135 -2.34 -7.48 -4.92
CA ALA A 135 -0.95 -7.82 -4.66
C ALA A 135 0.02 -6.72 -5.14
N ASP A 136 -0.18 -6.15 -6.33
CA ASP A 136 0.61 -5.03 -6.86
C ASP A 136 0.51 -3.81 -5.95
N VAL A 137 -0.70 -3.45 -5.51
CA VAL A 137 -0.94 -2.29 -4.66
C VAL A 137 -0.26 -2.45 -3.30
N LEU A 138 -0.38 -3.62 -2.66
CA LEU A 138 0.24 -3.89 -1.36
C LEU A 138 1.76 -3.95 -1.48
N THR A 139 2.28 -4.68 -2.45
CA THR A 139 3.73 -4.79 -2.70
C THR A 139 4.33 -3.45 -3.08
N GLY A 140 3.66 -2.66 -3.91
CA GLY A 140 4.06 -1.31 -4.31
C GLY A 140 4.10 -0.31 -3.15
N ALA A 141 3.26 -0.51 -2.13
CA ALA A 141 3.32 0.22 -0.86
C ALA A 141 4.43 -0.28 0.08
N GLY A 142 5.16 -1.31 -0.31
CA GLY A 142 6.22 -1.93 0.49
C GLY A 142 5.70 -2.88 1.57
N ILE A 143 4.44 -3.31 1.47
CA ILE A 143 3.78 -4.20 2.41
C ILE A 143 4.07 -5.66 2.04
N LYS A 144 4.73 -6.41 2.94
CA LYS A 144 4.92 -7.85 2.76
C LYS A 144 3.80 -8.59 3.48
N VAL A 145 2.82 -9.07 2.70
CA VAL A 145 1.63 -9.73 3.23
C VAL A 145 1.86 -11.23 3.35
N GLU A 146 1.52 -11.80 4.49
CA GLU A 146 1.49 -13.26 4.68
C GLU A 146 0.34 -13.88 3.87
N LYS A 147 0.52 -15.13 3.41
CA LYS A 147 -0.46 -15.81 2.55
C LYS A 147 -1.87 -15.79 3.15
N ASP A 148 -2.00 -16.13 4.43
CA ASP A 148 -3.29 -16.20 5.12
C ASP A 148 -3.94 -14.81 5.24
N ALA A 149 -3.14 -13.78 5.48
CA ALA A 149 -3.62 -12.41 5.52
C ALA A 149 -4.10 -11.93 4.15
N PHE A 150 -3.36 -12.28 3.09
CA PHE A 150 -3.72 -11.94 1.72
C PHE A 150 -5.03 -12.61 1.28
N VAL A 151 -5.16 -13.92 1.53
CA VAL A 151 -6.38 -14.66 1.19
C VAL A 151 -7.60 -14.07 1.92
N ALA A 152 -7.47 -13.78 3.22
CA ALA A 152 -8.57 -13.19 3.99
C ALA A 152 -8.94 -11.77 3.50
N LEU A 153 -7.96 -10.95 3.10
CA LEU A 153 -8.21 -9.63 2.50
C LEU A 153 -8.94 -9.75 1.16
N PHE A 154 -8.50 -10.69 0.32
CA PHE A 154 -9.08 -10.90 -1.00
C PHE A 154 -10.52 -11.42 -0.93
N GLU A 155 -10.79 -12.44 -0.10
CA GLU A 155 -12.15 -12.97 0.15
C GLU A 155 -13.10 -11.86 0.62
N LYS A 156 -12.63 -10.99 1.53
CA LYS A 156 -13.40 -9.86 2.05
C LYS A 156 -13.82 -8.89 0.93
N LEU A 157 -12.93 -8.63 -0.01
CA LEU A 157 -13.21 -7.72 -1.12
C LEU A 157 -14.20 -8.34 -2.11
N GLN A 158 -14.07 -9.63 -2.42
CA GLN A 158 -15.02 -10.35 -3.28
C GLN A 158 -16.44 -10.37 -2.68
N GLY A 159 -16.57 -10.59 -1.36
CA GLY A 159 -17.87 -10.55 -0.69
C GLY A 159 -18.59 -9.21 -0.86
N ARG A 160 -17.87 -8.10 -0.72
CA ARG A 160 -18.42 -6.74 -0.88
C ARG A 160 -18.87 -6.44 -2.31
N GLU A 161 -18.20 -7.00 -3.32
CA GLU A 161 -18.63 -6.84 -4.71
C GLU A 161 -19.90 -7.61 -5.02
N ALA A 162 -20.00 -8.84 -4.52
CA ALA A 162 -21.17 -9.68 -4.71
C ALA A 162 -22.42 -9.02 -4.11
N GLU A 163 -22.30 -8.46 -2.90
CA GLU A 163 -23.37 -7.68 -2.24
C GLU A 163 -23.79 -6.47 -3.08
N LYS A 164 -22.84 -5.66 -3.55
CA LYS A 164 -23.14 -4.48 -4.40
C LYS A 164 -23.82 -4.86 -5.71
N LYS A 165 -23.42 -5.97 -6.34
CA LYS A 165 -24.05 -6.47 -7.58
C LYS A 165 -25.48 -6.94 -7.34
N ALA A 166 -25.76 -7.56 -6.19
CA ALA A 166 -27.11 -7.95 -5.79
C ALA A 166 -27.99 -6.71 -5.56
N GLU A 167 -27.52 -5.72 -4.80
CA GLU A 167 -28.26 -4.47 -4.55
C GLU A 167 -28.52 -3.65 -5.83
N GLY A 168 -27.59 -3.67 -6.78
CA GLY A 168 -27.74 -2.99 -8.07
C GLY A 168 -28.73 -3.65 -9.03
N MET A 169 -29.04 -4.93 -8.86
CA MET A 169 -30.03 -5.64 -9.69
C MET A 169 -31.47 -5.40 -9.22
N ASP A 170 -31.69 -5.02 -7.96
CA ASP A 170 -33.03 -4.82 -7.39
C ASP A 170 -33.74 -3.52 -7.87
N PHE A 171 -33.07 -2.66 -8.65
CA PHE A 171 -33.65 -1.42 -9.19
C PHE A 171 -34.26 -1.53 -10.60
N TYR A 172 -34.31 -2.73 -11.19
CA TYR A 172 -34.91 -3.00 -12.50
C TYR A 172 -36.16 -3.88 -12.39
N TYR A 173 -37.16 -3.47 -11.62
CA TYR A 173 -38.52 -4.04 -11.66
C TYR A 173 -39.59 -2.97 -11.56
#